data_AF-A0AAP0CCQ2-F1
#
_entry.id   AF-A0AAP0CCQ2-F1
#
_cell.length_a   1.000
_cell.length_b   1.000
_cell.length_c   1.000
_cell.angle_alpha   90.00
_cell.angle_beta   90.00
_cell.angle_gamma   90.00
#
_symmetry.space_group_name_H-M   'P 1'
#
loop_
_entity.id
_entity.type
_entity.pdbx_description
1 polymer ?
#
loop_
_entity_poly.entity_id
_entity_poly.type
_entity_poly.pdbx_seq_one_letter_code
_entity_poly.pdbx_strand_id
1 'polypeptide(L)'
;MWIRVSFLWQYNKRLSFLLIARYHKRFSSSDATSYEPMEEIRCAVVTGGNKGIGYEICRQLALKGIQVVLTARNESRGVEAVKKLNASGIQNVVFHHLDIIDSTSVANLVKFVETRLKKLDILVNNAAEGGIVYADEQKFKDIGAFMQVSDENVQLFTGIIEETYDVGERCLNINYYGTRRVPEAFLPLLHLSKSPRIVNLSSAYGDLHWFHNEELKQELHDIENLTEERIDEIVQWYLKDFKGGKLKENGWPLMVSAYKVSKAALNAYTRLMARKFQYILANVVHPGYVITHMTFNTGILTAEEAAKSPVMAALLPNDGPSGAYFDKMEMAPFTLTERPI
;
A
#
# COMPACT_ATOMS: atom_id res chain seq x y z
N MET A 1 -65.00 -39.46 9.11
CA MET A 1 -64.48 -38.08 9.12
C MET A 1 -63.38 -38.00 10.18
N TRP A 2 -62.14 -37.83 9.71
CA TRP A 2 -60.91 -37.31 10.35
C TRP A 2 -60.61 -37.50 11.86
N ILE A 3 -59.60 -38.36 12.10
CA ILE A 3 -58.33 -38.17 12.85
C ILE A 3 -58.36 -37.68 14.32
N ARG A 4 -57.68 -38.44 15.21
CA ARG A 4 -56.60 -37.92 16.09
C ARG A 4 -55.74 -39.03 16.77
N VAL A 5 -54.42 -38.84 16.63
CA VAL A 5 -53.34 -38.95 17.66
C VAL A 5 -52.66 -40.29 17.94
N SER A 6 -51.36 -40.29 17.58
CA SER A 6 -50.17 -40.90 18.21
C SER A 6 -49.99 -42.42 18.23
N PHE A 7 -48.90 -42.88 17.58
CA PHE A 7 -48.15 -44.04 18.06
C PHE A 7 -46.64 -43.92 17.80
N LEU A 8 -45.87 -44.31 18.82
CA LEU A 8 -44.43 -44.40 18.87
C LEU A 8 -43.87 -45.52 17.97
N TRP A 9 -42.73 -45.19 17.35
CA TRP A 9 -41.47 -45.95 17.26
C TRP A 9 -41.49 -47.49 17.42
N GLN A 10 -41.34 -48.20 16.29
CA GLN A 10 -40.32 -49.24 16.02
C GLN A 10 -40.79 -50.06 14.81
N TYR A 11 -40.05 -50.08 13.70
CA TYR A 11 -39.86 -51.31 12.91
C TYR A 11 -38.68 -51.23 11.93
N ASN A 12 -37.85 -52.27 12.06
CA ASN A 12 -36.67 -52.76 11.35
C ASN A 12 -36.34 -52.37 9.89
N LYS A 13 -35.05 -52.08 9.72
CA LYS A 13 -34.08 -52.73 8.80
C LYS A 13 -34.64 -53.66 7.72
N ARG A 14 -34.41 -53.26 6.46
CA ARG A 14 -33.88 -54.04 5.31
C ARG A 14 -34.44 -53.42 4.04
N LEU A 15 -33.67 -52.61 3.32
CA LEU A 15 -33.68 -52.50 1.85
C LEU A 15 -32.75 -51.37 1.40
N SER A 16 -31.45 -51.67 1.30
CA SER A 16 -30.50 -50.92 0.46
C SER A 16 -29.12 -51.59 0.46
N PHE A 17 -29.10 -52.88 0.07
CA PHE A 17 -27.87 -53.67 -0.11
C PHE A 17 -27.73 -54.22 -1.54
N LEU A 18 -28.32 -53.56 -2.54
CA LEU A 18 -28.36 -54.11 -3.91
C LEU A 18 -28.00 -53.11 -5.03
N LEU A 19 -27.17 -52.11 -4.73
CA LEU A 19 -26.61 -51.22 -5.76
C LEU A 19 -25.12 -50.88 -5.60
N ILE A 20 -24.37 -51.72 -4.86
CA ILE A 20 -22.89 -51.65 -4.81
C ILE A 20 -22.34 -53.05 -5.12
N ALA A 21 -22.50 -53.51 -6.36
CA ALA A 21 -21.91 -54.78 -6.81
C ALA A 21 -21.71 -54.88 -8.34
N ARG A 22 -21.55 -53.74 -9.03
CA ARG A 22 -21.19 -53.71 -10.46
C ARG A 22 -20.32 -52.49 -10.78
N TYR A 23 -19.11 -52.44 -10.24
CA TYR A 23 -17.97 -51.71 -10.81
C TYR A 23 -16.67 -52.19 -10.12
N HIS A 24 -16.42 -53.50 -10.19
CA HIS A 24 -15.11 -54.07 -9.91
C HIS A 24 -14.71 -54.94 -11.11
N LYS A 25 -14.15 -54.29 -12.13
CA LYS A 25 -13.34 -54.96 -13.14
C LYS A 25 -12.30 -53.98 -13.70
N ARG A 26 -11.04 -54.27 -13.36
CA ARG A 26 -9.78 -53.79 -13.96
C ARG A 26 -9.54 -52.27 -13.94
N PHE A 27 -8.87 -51.80 -12.90
CA PHE A 27 -7.77 -50.86 -13.06
C PHE A 27 -6.50 -51.50 -12.50
N SER A 28 -5.49 -51.66 -13.36
CA SER A 28 -4.16 -52.07 -12.96
C SER A 28 -3.53 -50.97 -12.11
N SER A 29 -2.84 -51.40 -11.06
CA SER A 29 -2.04 -50.57 -10.17
C SER A 29 -0.78 -50.07 -10.87
N SER A 30 -0.90 -49.01 -11.67
CA SER A 30 0.24 -48.22 -12.15
C SER A 30 -0.32 -46.96 -12.82
N ASP A 31 -0.74 -45.97 -12.03
CA ASP A 31 -0.85 -44.55 -12.41
C ASP A 31 -1.37 -43.78 -11.19
N ALA A 32 -0.54 -43.71 -10.16
CA ALA A 32 -0.70 -42.69 -9.14
C ALA A 32 -0.15 -41.39 -9.72
N THR A 33 -0.98 -40.65 -10.45
CA THR A 33 -0.67 -39.25 -10.78
C THR A 33 -0.52 -38.49 -9.47
N SER A 34 0.69 -38.03 -9.17
CA SER A 34 0.97 -37.12 -8.05
C SER A 34 0.04 -35.93 -8.18
N TYR A 35 -0.95 -35.84 -7.28
CA TYR A 35 -1.79 -34.66 -7.15
C TYR A 35 -0.92 -33.58 -6.53
N GLU A 36 -0.15 -32.88 -7.36
CA GLU A 36 0.51 -31.66 -6.91
C GLU A 36 -0.61 -30.67 -6.54
N PRO A 37 -0.71 -30.23 -5.29
CA PRO A 37 -1.72 -29.25 -4.91
C PRO A 37 -1.50 -28.02 -5.77
N MET A 38 -2.54 -27.61 -6.50
CA MET A 38 -2.53 -26.37 -7.28
C MET A 38 -2.01 -25.24 -6.39
N GLU A 39 -1.00 -24.52 -6.88
CA GLU A 39 -0.40 -23.41 -6.15
C GLU A 39 -1.51 -22.42 -5.77
N GLU A 40 -1.60 -22.11 -4.48
CA GLU A 40 -2.68 -21.27 -3.95
C GLU A 40 -2.58 -19.87 -4.54
N ILE A 41 -3.61 -19.44 -5.29
CA ILE A 41 -3.63 -18.12 -5.93
C ILE A 41 -3.48 -17.05 -4.85
N ARG A 42 -2.40 -16.27 -4.96
CA ARG A 42 -2.17 -15.12 -4.08
C ARG A 42 -3.10 -13.97 -4.45
N CYS A 43 -3.46 -13.18 -3.46
CA CYS A 43 -4.29 -11.99 -3.63
C CYS A 43 -3.62 -10.71 -3.11
N ALA A 44 -3.92 -9.58 -3.76
CA ALA A 44 -3.36 -8.29 -3.44
C ALA A 44 -4.42 -7.18 -3.34
N VAL A 45 -4.19 -6.22 -2.46
CA VAL A 45 -4.91 -4.95 -2.41
C VAL A 45 -3.92 -3.84 -2.76
N VAL A 46 -4.29 -2.95 -3.69
CA VAL A 46 -3.50 -1.78 -4.04
C VAL A 46 -4.32 -0.51 -3.78
N THR A 47 -3.81 0.38 -2.92
CA THR A 47 -4.47 1.65 -2.64
C THR A 47 -4.17 2.68 -3.73
N GLY A 48 -5.19 3.45 -4.17
CA GLY A 48 -5.00 4.46 -5.21
C GLY A 48 -4.63 3.88 -6.59
N GLY A 49 -5.22 2.74 -6.95
CA GLY A 49 -4.89 1.97 -8.15
C GLY A 49 -5.55 2.45 -9.45
N ASN A 50 -6.32 3.54 -9.45
CA ASN A 50 -7.04 3.99 -10.66
C ASN A 50 -6.19 4.76 -11.68
N LYS A 51 -4.95 5.14 -11.34
CA LYS A 51 -4.04 5.88 -12.24
C LYS A 51 -2.57 5.76 -11.78
N GLY A 52 -1.66 6.24 -12.61
CA GLY A 52 -0.23 6.38 -12.26
C GLY A 52 0.40 5.07 -11.83
N ILE A 53 1.30 5.14 -10.84
CA ILE A 53 2.07 3.99 -10.35
C ILE A 53 1.13 2.89 -9.82
N GLY A 54 0.09 3.24 -9.05
CA GLY A 54 -0.88 2.27 -8.53
C GLY A 54 -1.59 1.45 -9.60
N TYR A 55 -1.95 2.05 -10.73
CA TYR A 55 -2.55 1.33 -11.85
C TYR A 55 -1.57 0.32 -12.47
N GLU A 56 -0.32 0.75 -12.63
CA GLU A 56 0.74 -0.07 -13.18
C GLU A 56 1.13 -1.22 -12.24
N ILE A 57 1.11 -1.00 -10.93
CA ILE A 57 1.26 -2.06 -9.91
C ILE A 57 0.15 -3.09 -10.06
N CYS A 58 -1.12 -2.66 -10.13
CA CYS A 58 -2.24 -3.59 -10.31
C CYS A 58 -2.06 -4.47 -11.54
N ARG A 59 -1.73 -3.87 -12.69
CA ARG A 59 -1.51 -4.56 -13.95
C ARG A 59 -0.35 -5.56 -13.84
N GLN A 60 0.80 -5.14 -13.32
CA GLN A 60 1.99 -5.98 -13.23
C GLN A 60 1.81 -7.15 -12.25
N LEU A 61 1.17 -6.94 -11.09
CA LEU A 61 0.82 -8.04 -10.18
C LEU A 61 -0.16 -9.02 -10.86
N ALA A 62 -1.17 -8.50 -11.56
CA ALA A 62 -2.14 -9.33 -12.27
C ALA A 62 -1.49 -10.18 -13.38
N LEU A 63 -0.53 -9.62 -14.13
CA LEU A 63 0.27 -10.37 -15.11
C LEU A 63 1.14 -11.48 -14.49
N LYS A 64 1.38 -11.44 -13.18
CA LYS A 64 2.04 -12.51 -12.40
C LYS A 64 1.06 -13.53 -11.84
N GLY A 65 -0.21 -13.51 -12.27
CA GLY A 65 -1.24 -14.45 -11.83
C GLY A 65 -1.88 -14.12 -10.48
N ILE A 66 -1.55 -12.98 -9.88
CA ILE A 66 -2.12 -12.56 -8.59
C ILE A 66 -3.54 -12.02 -8.80
N GLN A 67 -4.47 -12.39 -7.93
CA GLN A 67 -5.80 -11.77 -7.91
C GLN A 67 -5.73 -10.39 -7.24
N VAL A 68 -6.00 -9.33 -7.99
CA VAL A 68 -5.82 -7.94 -7.51
C VAL A 68 -7.15 -7.27 -7.23
N VAL A 69 -7.26 -6.65 -6.06
CA VAL A 69 -8.29 -5.67 -5.71
C VAL A 69 -7.71 -4.28 -5.96
N LEU A 70 -8.07 -3.69 -7.09
CA LEU A 70 -7.78 -2.31 -7.44
C LEU A 70 -8.73 -1.41 -6.67
N THR A 71 -8.20 -0.47 -5.90
CA THR A 71 -9.03 0.44 -5.11
C THR A 71 -8.85 1.91 -5.50
N ALA A 72 -9.90 2.70 -5.30
CA ALA A 72 -9.89 4.13 -5.55
C ALA A 72 -10.96 4.84 -4.73
N ARG A 73 -10.68 6.11 -4.35
CA ARG A 73 -11.64 6.99 -3.67
C ARG A 73 -12.77 7.48 -4.58
N ASN A 74 -12.59 7.36 -5.89
CA ASN A 74 -13.59 7.76 -6.87
C ASN A 74 -14.01 6.52 -7.65
N GLU A 75 -15.27 6.13 -7.46
CA GLU A 75 -15.83 4.90 -8.01
C GLU A 75 -15.78 4.85 -9.53
N SER A 76 -16.19 5.92 -10.22
CA SER A 76 -16.22 5.93 -11.69
C SER A 76 -14.83 5.74 -12.29
N ARG A 77 -13.80 6.42 -11.75
CA ARG A 77 -12.40 6.24 -12.17
C ARG A 77 -11.87 4.84 -11.87
N GLY A 78 -12.26 4.25 -10.74
CA GLY A 78 -11.88 2.89 -10.38
C GLY A 78 -12.46 1.83 -11.32
N VAL A 79 -13.77 1.94 -11.61
CA VAL A 79 -14.46 1.07 -12.57
C VAL A 79 -13.86 1.22 -13.98
N GLU A 80 -13.59 2.45 -14.42
CA GLU A 80 -12.94 2.71 -15.72
C GLU A 80 -11.54 2.09 -15.80
N ALA A 81 -10.75 2.17 -14.73
CA ALA A 81 -9.42 1.57 -14.67
C ALA A 81 -9.49 0.03 -14.84
N VAL A 82 -10.40 -0.64 -14.15
CA VAL A 82 -10.60 -2.10 -14.32
C VAL A 82 -11.09 -2.45 -15.71
N LYS A 83 -12.00 -1.66 -16.30
CA LYS A 83 -12.44 -1.86 -17.70
C LYS A 83 -11.26 -1.78 -18.68
N LYS A 84 -10.34 -0.83 -18.50
CA LYS A 84 -9.13 -0.71 -19.32
C LYS A 84 -8.23 -1.94 -19.19
N LEU A 85 -8.05 -2.47 -17.98
CA LEU A 85 -7.26 -3.70 -17.76
C LEU A 85 -7.92 -4.91 -18.43
N ASN A 86 -9.24 -5.07 -18.27
CA ASN A 86 -10.00 -6.15 -18.90
C ASN A 86 -9.92 -6.09 -20.43
N ALA A 87 -10.02 -4.89 -21.02
CA ALA A 87 -9.91 -4.70 -22.47
C ALA A 87 -8.51 -5.09 -23.00
N SER A 88 -7.48 -5.02 -22.17
CA SER A 88 -6.11 -5.47 -22.46
C SER A 88 -5.88 -6.96 -22.14
N GLY A 89 -6.93 -7.73 -21.83
CA GLY A 89 -6.86 -9.16 -21.56
C GLY A 89 -6.56 -9.55 -20.11
N ILE A 90 -6.48 -8.58 -19.19
CA ILE A 90 -6.19 -8.83 -17.77
C ILE A 90 -7.50 -8.91 -16.99
N GLN A 91 -7.93 -10.13 -16.65
CA GLN A 91 -9.26 -10.40 -16.08
C GLN A 91 -9.26 -10.65 -14.56
N ASN A 92 -8.09 -10.85 -13.96
CA ASN A 92 -7.90 -11.14 -12.54
C ASN A 92 -7.78 -9.86 -11.67
N VAL A 93 -8.42 -8.77 -12.10
CA VAL A 93 -8.49 -7.50 -11.36
C VAL A 93 -9.94 -7.13 -11.11
N VAL A 94 -10.28 -6.91 -9.85
CA VAL A 94 -11.61 -6.43 -9.42
C VAL A 94 -11.50 -5.05 -8.79
N PHE A 95 -12.57 -4.26 -8.90
CA PHE A 95 -12.65 -2.95 -8.26
C PHE A 95 -13.34 -3.05 -6.90
N HIS A 96 -12.85 -2.27 -5.92
CA HIS A 96 -13.61 -1.93 -4.72
C HIS A 96 -13.31 -0.48 -4.30
N HIS A 97 -14.33 0.25 -3.85
CA HIS A 97 -14.14 1.61 -3.33
C HIS A 97 -13.23 1.60 -2.10
N LEU A 98 -12.31 2.58 -2.03
CA LEU A 98 -11.50 2.84 -0.85
C LEU A 98 -11.16 4.32 -0.77
N ASP A 99 -11.65 4.99 0.27
CA ASP A 99 -11.02 6.17 0.81
C ASP A 99 -10.24 5.78 2.09
N ILE A 100 -8.92 5.95 2.07
CA ILE A 100 -8.05 5.51 3.17
C ILE A 100 -8.20 6.35 4.44
N ILE A 101 -8.79 7.56 4.32
CA ILE A 101 -9.08 8.42 5.47
C ILE A 101 -10.44 8.16 6.11
N ASP A 102 -11.31 7.35 5.48
CA ASP A 102 -12.61 6.95 6.01
C ASP A 102 -12.56 5.53 6.60
N SER A 103 -12.72 5.42 7.91
CA SER A 103 -12.73 4.14 8.62
C SER A 103 -13.85 3.20 8.17
N THR A 104 -15.00 3.74 7.75
CA THR A 104 -16.11 2.94 7.21
C THR A 104 -15.74 2.36 5.87
N SER A 105 -15.14 3.17 4.99
CA SER A 105 -14.63 2.69 3.70
C SER A 105 -13.57 1.60 3.87
N VAL A 106 -12.66 1.74 4.83
CA VAL A 106 -11.65 0.72 5.13
C VAL A 106 -12.30 -0.58 5.62
N ALA A 107 -13.24 -0.49 6.58
CA ALA A 107 -13.95 -1.67 7.10
C ALA A 107 -14.74 -2.42 6.02
N ASN A 108 -15.39 -1.69 5.11
CA ASN A 108 -16.11 -2.29 3.99
C ASN A 108 -15.18 -3.08 3.06
N LEU A 109 -14.00 -2.54 2.76
CA LEU A 109 -13.01 -3.24 1.95
C LEU A 109 -12.49 -4.50 2.66
N VAL A 110 -12.17 -4.41 3.96
CA VAL A 110 -11.75 -5.58 4.75
C VAL A 110 -12.83 -6.67 4.69
N LYS A 111 -14.10 -6.30 4.86
CA LYS A 111 -15.22 -7.25 4.78
C LYS A 111 -15.36 -7.89 3.40
N PHE A 112 -15.15 -7.12 2.34
CA PHE A 112 -15.14 -7.62 0.98
C PHE A 112 -14.03 -8.66 0.77
N VAL A 113 -12.79 -8.35 1.18
CA VAL A 113 -11.64 -9.26 1.06
C VAL A 113 -11.85 -10.52 1.89
N GLU A 114 -12.30 -10.40 3.15
CA GLU A 114 -12.65 -11.55 4.00
C GLU A 114 -13.70 -12.45 3.33
N THR A 115 -14.73 -11.86 2.74
CA THR A 115 -15.84 -12.61 2.16
C THR A 115 -15.45 -13.29 0.85
N ARG A 116 -14.71 -12.59 -0.01
CA ARG A 116 -14.38 -13.05 -1.38
C ARG A 116 -13.07 -13.80 -1.49
N LEU A 117 -12.04 -13.34 -0.79
CA LEU A 117 -10.66 -13.82 -0.91
C LEU A 117 -10.20 -14.64 0.30
N LYS A 118 -10.90 -14.53 1.45
CA LYS A 118 -10.67 -15.27 2.70
C LYS A 118 -9.38 -14.94 3.44
N LYS A 119 -8.41 -14.33 2.78
CA LYS A 119 -7.12 -13.86 3.30
C LYS A 119 -6.64 -12.66 2.50
N LEU A 120 -5.50 -12.10 2.89
CA LEU A 120 -4.76 -11.14 2.08
C LEU A 120 -3.29 -11.54 2.06
N ASP A 121 -2.66 -11.62 0.88
CA ASP A 121 -1.22 -11.95 0.78
C ASP A 121 -0.37 -10.69 0.58
N ILE A 122 -0.87 -9.68 -0.11
CA ILE A 122 -0.12 -8.46 -0.43
C ILE A 122 -0.98 -7.23 -0.18
N LEU A 123 -0.44 -6.27 0.56
CA LEU A 123 -0.97 -4.91 0.63
C LEU A 123 0.05 -3.93 0.07
N VAL A 124 -0.33 -3.16 -0.95
CA VAL A 124 0.49 -2.07 -1.48
C VAL A 124 -0.17 -0.73 -1.17
N ASN A 125 0.40 0.00 -0.22
CA ASN A 125 -0.03 1.34 0.14
C ASN A 125 0.62 2.37 -0.80
N ASN A 126 -0.07 2.66 -1.90
CA ASN A 126 0.38 3.59 -2.94
C ASN A 126 -0.36 4.95 -2.91
N ALA A 127 -1.59 5.00 -2.39
CA ALA A 127 -2.36 6.24 -2.32
C ALA A 127 -1.58 7.33 -1.56
N ALA A 128 -1.43 8.50 -2.20
CA ALA A 128 -0.71 9.63 -1.64
C ALA A 128 -1.18 10.96 -2.24
N GLU A 129 -0.88 12.04 -1.53
CA GLU A 129 -1.06 13.44 -1.92
C GLU A 129 0.25 14.21 -1.78
N GLY A 130 0.48 15.20 -2.63
CA GLY A 130 1.76 15.95 -2.70
C GLY A 130 1.90 17.07 -1.67
N GLY A 131 0.81 17.47 -1.00
CA GLY A 131 0.86 18.49 0.06
C GLY A 131 1.15 19.92 -0.42
N ILE A 132 0.99 20.20 -1.71
CA ILE A 132 1.25 21.51 -2.31
C ILE A 132 0.13 21.90 -3.30
N VAL A 133 -0.14 23.20 -3.41
CA VAL A 133 -1.01 23.81 -4.44
C VAL A 133 -0.11 24.52 -5.45
N TYR A 134 -0.49 24.48 -6.71
CA TYR A 134 0.28 25.11 -7.78
C TYR A 134 -0.44 26.37 -8.21
N ALA A 135 0.21 27.52 -7.98
CA ALA A 135 -0.26 28.81 -8.46
C ALA A 135 0.08 29.00 -9.95
N ASP A 136 1.22 28.44 -10.41
CA ASP A 136 1.67 28.53 -11.80
C ASP A 136 2.36 27.23 -12.24
N GLU A 137 1.60 26.31 -12.84
CA GLU A 137 2.10 25.00 -13.29
C GLU A 137 3.21 25.13 -14.35
N GLN A 138 3.09 26.10 -15.28
CA GLN A 138 4.06 26.23 -16.36
C GLN A 138 5.39 26.73 -15.80
N LYS A 139 5.37 27.77 -14.94
CA LYS A 139 6.60 28.22 -14.28
C LYS A 139 7.22 27.14 -13.41
N PHE A 140 6.41 26.35 -12.69
CA PHE A 140 6.93 25.21 -11.92
C PHE A 140 7.76 24.27 -12.80
N LYS A 141 7.32 23.98 -14.02
CA LYS A 141 8.07 23.17 -14.99
C LYS A 141 9.32 23.89 -15.50
N ASP A 142 9.19 25.17 -15.85
CA ASP A 142 10.27 25.96 -16.45
C ASP A 142 11.46 26.13 -15.49
N ILE A 143 11.20 26.21 -14.18
CA ILE A 143 12.26 26.26 -13.16
C ILE A 143 12.84 24.89 -12.80
N GLY A 144 12.50 23.81 -13.52
CA GLY A 144 13.05 22.47 -13.27
C GLY A 144 12.26 21.62 -12.27
N ALA A 145 11.05 22.04 -11.90
CA ALA A 145 10.09 21.27 -11.11
C ALA A 145 10.71 20.71 -9.81
N PHE A 146 10.46 19.44 -9.49
CA PHE A 146 10.95 18.83 -8.26
C PHE A 146 12.47 18.71 -8.19
N MET A 147 13.19 18.76 -9.32
CA MET A 147 14.66 18.68 -9.31
C MET A 147 15.32 19.90 -8.65
N GLN A 148 14.61 21.03 -8.56
CA GLN A 148 15.10 22.23 -7.90
C GLN A 148 14.57 22.40 -6.48
N VAL A 149 13.78 21.47 -5.95
CA VAL A 149 13.24 21.57 -4.59
C VAL A 149 14.36 21.31 -3.58
N SER A 150 14.84 22.40 -2.97
CA SER A 150 15.70 22.40 -1.79
C SER A 150 15.36 23.63 -0.94
N ASP A 151 15.71 23.60 0.35
CA ASP A 151 15.44 24.74 1.22
C ASP A 151 16.25 26.00 0.82
N GLU A 152 17.38 25.84 0.11
CA GLU A 152 18.12 26.98 -0.46
C GLU A 152 17.37 27.65 -1.62
N ASN A 153 16.53 26.88 -2.31
CA ASN A 153 15.81 27.32 -3.50
C ASN A 153 14.40 27.86 -3.23
N VAL A 154 13.98 28.02 -1.95
CA VAL A 154 12.65 28.53 -1.56
C VAL A 154 12.22 29.77 -2.35
N GLN A 155 13.15 30.70 -2.60
CA GLN A 155 12.87 31.94 -3.32
C GLN A 155 12.47 31.70 -4.79
N LEU A 156 13.01 30.66 -5.43
CA LEU A 156 12.66 30.31 -6.82
C LEU A 156 11.19 29.90 -6.97
N PHE A 157 10.61 29.34 -5.92
CA PHE A 157 9.24 28.79 -5.92
C PHE A 157 8.20 29.73 -5.34
N THR A 158 8.62 30.91 -4.86
CA THR A 158 7.71 31.91 -4.28
C THR A 158 6.68 32.37 -5.32
N GLY A 159 5.40 32.19 -5.02
CA GLY A 159 4.30 32.50 -5.95
C GLY A 159 4.11 31.50 -7.08
N ILE A 160 4.81 30.35 -7.06
CA ILE A 160 4.66 29.25 -8.02
C ILE A 160 3.97 28.06 -7.36
N ILE A 161 4.37 27.73 -6.14
CA ILE A 161 3.70 26.73 -5.30
C ILE A 161 3.30 27.36 -3.96
N GLU A 162 2.24 26.83 -3.36
CA GLU A 162 1.74 27.23 -2.05
C GLU A 162 1.62 26.00 -1.14
N GLU A 163 2.11 26.16 0.09
CA GLU A 163 2.02 25.17 1.16
C GLU A 163 1.16 25.74 2.28
N THR A 164 -0.15 25.53 2.19
CA THR A 164 -1.07 25.96 3.24
C THR A 164 -1.21 24.89 4.32
N TYR A 165 -1.55 25.30 5.54
CA TYR A 165 -1.80 24.38 6.66
C TYR A 165 -2.82 23.28 6.27
N ASP A 166 -3.95 23.65 5.67
CA ASP A 166 -5.02 22.70 5.31
C ASP A 166 -4.57 21.65 4.29
N VAL A 167 -3.70 22.04 3.37
CA VAL A 167 -3.15 21.13 2.35
C VAL A 167 -2.10 20.21 2.98
N GLY A 168 -1.28 20.73 3.90
CA GLY A 168 -0.32 19.92 4.65
C GLY A 168 -0.96 18.95 5.64
N GLU A 169 -1.99 19.37 6.37
CA GLU A 169 -2.76 18.52 7.28
C GLU A 169 -3.43 17.37 6.50
N ARG A 170 -4.03 17.68 5.34
CA ARG A 170 -4.58 16.67 4.44
C ARG A 170 -3.51 15.69 3.92
N CYS A 171 -2.34 16.20 3.55
CA CYS A 171 -1.20 15.38 3.12
C CYS A 171 -0.79 14.38 4.20
N LEU A 172 -0.66 14.82 5.46
CA LEU A 172 -0.33 13.93 6.59
C LEU A 172 -1.45 12.93 6.90
N ASN A 173 -2.71 13.37 6.85
CA ASN A 173 -3.87 12.51 7.02
C ASN A 173 -3.93 11.36 6.00
N ILE A 174 -3.56 11.62 4.75
CA ILE A 174 -3.54 10.60 3.69
C ILE A 174 -2.26 9.77 3.78
N ASN A 175 -1.10 10.42 3.66
CA ASN A 175 0.17 9.73 3.43
C ASN A 175 0.68 8.96 4.65
N TYR A 176 0.33 9.41 5.87
CA TYR A 176 0.75 8.76 7.12
C TYR A 176 -0.43 8.08 7.80
N TYR A 177 -1.42 8.83 8.33
CA TYR A 177 -2.52 8.24 9.10
C TYR A 177 -3.38 7.25 8.28
N GLY A 178 -3.69 7.59 7.03
CA GLY A 178 -4.41 6.70 6.10
C GLY A 178 -3.61 5.44 5.78
N THR A 179 -2.33 5.62 5.46
CA THR A 179 -1.40 4.50 5.19
C THR A 179 -1.17 3.61 6.41
N ARG A 180 -1.29 4.11 7.63
CA ARG A 180 -1.25 3.32 8.87
C ARG A 180 -2.54 2.55 9.11
N ARG A 181 -3.70 3.22 8.98
CA ARG A 181 -5.02 2.65 9.27
C ARG A 181 -5.33 1.41 8.41
N VAL A 182 -4.93 1.42 7.15
CA VAL A 182 -5.25 0.33 6.21
C VAL A 182 -4.58 -0.99 6.60
N PRO A 183 -3.23 -1.09 6.75
CA PRO A 183 -2.55 -2.26 7.29
C PRO A 183 -3.15 -2.80 8.59
N GLU A 184 -3.40 -1.92 9.57
CA GLU A 184 -3.95 -2.31 10.88
C GLU A 184 -5.27 -3.06 10.75
N ALA A 185 -6.17 -2.55 9.90
CA ALA A 185 -7.45 -3.18 9.63
C ALA A 185 -7.32 -4.52 8.87
N PHE A 186 -6.23 -4.72 8.11
CA PHE A 186 -5.96 -5.93 7.35
C PHE A 186 -5.13 -6.99 8.10
N LEU A 187 -4.54 -6.67 9.26
CA LEU A 187 -3.70 -7.60 10.03
C LEU A 187 -4.36 -8.98 10.23
N PRO A 188 -5.66 -9.11 10.58
CA PRO A 188 -6.30 -10.43 10.72
C PRO A 188 -6.28 -11.26 9.43
N LEU A 189 -6.41 -10.62 8.27
CA LEU A 189 -6.40 -11.32 6.96
C LEU A 189 -4.99 -11.60 6.46
N LEU A 190 -4.02 -10.72 6.76
CA LEU A 190 -2.61 -10.94 6.47
C LEU A 190 -2.04 -12.10 7.29
N HIS A 191 -2.50 -12.29 8.53
CA HIS A 191 -2.12 -13.42 9.38
C HIS A 191 -2.51 -14.79 8.79
N LEU A 192 -3.53 -14.82 7.92
CA LEU A 192 -3.97 -16.03 7.23
C LEU A 192 -3.11 -16.37 6.00
N SER A 193 -2.24 -15.46 5.55
CA SER A 193 -1.33 -15.73 4.45
C SER A 193 -0.12 -16.52 4.93
N LYS A 194 0.36 -17.43 4.08
CA LYS A 194 1.65 -18.13 4.27
C LYS A 194 2.86 -17.25 3.93
N SER A 195 2.63 -16.08 3.31
CA SER A 195 3.67 -15.21 2.76
C SER A 195 3.18 -13.75 2.69
N PRO A 196 2.79 -13.11 3.82
CA PRO A 196 2.23 -11.77 3.79
C PRO A 196 3.29 -10.70 3.48
N ARG A 197 2.89 -9.71 2.67
CA ARG A 197 3.72 -8.58 2.24
C ARG A 197 2.99 -7.26 2.45
N ILE A 198 3.69 -6.28 3.00
CA ILE A 198 3.24 -4.88 3.02
C ILE A 198 4.30 -4.04 2.31
N VAL A 199 3.87 -3.29 1.31
CA VAL A 199 4.73 -2.36 0.56
C VAL A 199 4.20 -0.96 0.73
N ASN A 200 4.99 -0.10 1.37
CA ASN A 200 4.65 1.29 1.61
C ASN A 200 5.41 2.18 0.62
N LEU A 201 4.68 2.86 -0.28
CA LEU A 201 5.29 3.79 -1.22
C LEU A 201 5.70 5.07 -0.49
N SER A 202 7.01 5.27 -0.38
CA SER A 202 7.61 6.46 0.20
C SER A 202 8.32 7.30 -0.88
N SER A 203 9.33 8.06 -0.50
CA SER A 203 10.06 8.96 -1.38
C SER A 203 11.49 9.15 -0.88
N ALA A 204 12.39 9.59 -1.77
CA ALA A 204 13.65 10.23 -1.37
C ALA A 204 13.43 11.40 -0.40
N TYR A 205 12.28 12.07 -0.46
CA TYR A 205 11.88 13.12 0.49
C TYR A 205 11.55 12.63 1.90
N GLY A 206 11.45 11.32 2.14
CA GLY A 206 11.34 10.77 3.50
C GLY A 206 12.67 10.59 4.22
N ASP A 207 13.78 10.96 3.59
CA ASP A 207 15.12 10.89 4.18
C ASP A 207 15.33 12.05 5.17
N LEU A 208 15.99 11.74 6.29
CA LEU A 208 16.17 12.66 7.40
C LEU A 208 17.21 13.76 7.14
N HIS A 209 18.00 13.69 6.06
CA HIS A 209 18.89 14.80 5.68
C HIS A 209 18.14 16.08 5.30
N TRP A 210 16.85 15.99 4.96
CA TRP A 210 16.01 17.17 4.68
C TRP A 210 15.60 17.94 5.94
N PHE A 211 15.87 17.39 7.13
CA PHE A 211 15.50 17.97 8.41
C PHE A 211 16.74 18.61 9.03
N HIS A 212 16.55 19.77 9.69
CA HIS A 212 17.62 20.54 10.31
C HIS A 212 17.65 20.40 11.83
N ASN A 213 16.65 19.72 12.40
CA ASN A 213 16.56 19.43 13.82
C ASN A 213 17.27 18.09 14.15
N GLU A 214 18.49 18.17 14.70
CA GLU A 214 19.31 16.98 14.98
C GLU A 214 18.73 16.07 16.08
N GLU A 215 18.04 16.62 17.08
CA GLU A 215 17.39 15.82 18.12
C GLU A 215 16.25 14.99 17.54
N LEU A 216 15.41 15.60 16.70
CA LEU A 216 14.35 14.91 15.95
C LEU A 216 14.91 13.81 15.05
N LYS A 217 16.03 14.08 14.36
CA LYS A 217 16.68 13.08 13.50
C LYS A 217 17.14 11.88 14.31
N GLN A 218 17.81 12.11 15.43
CA GLN A 218 18.26 11.05 16.34
C GLN A 218 17.07 10.22 16.85
N GLU A 219 15.98 10.87 17.23
CA GLU A 219 14.76 10.20 17.68
C GLU A 219 14.11 9.32 16.60
N LEU A 220 13.97 9.83 15.37
CA LEU A 220 13.44 9.04 14.24
C LEU A 220 14.40 7.94 13.76
N HIS A 221 15.69 8.05 14.08
CA HIS A 221 16.68 7.01 13.83
C HIS A 221 16.61 5.85 14.82
N ASP A 222 16.33 6.15 16.09
CA ASP A 222 16.27 5.20 17.20
C ASP A 222 14.96 4.39 17.21
N ILE A 223 14.82 3.50 16.23
CA ILE A 223 13.66 2.62 16.12
C ILE A 223 13.54 1.64 17.29
N GLU A 224 14.63 1.38 18.02
CA GLU A 224 14.58 0.52 19.18
C GLU A 224 13.69 1.12 20.27
N ASN A 225 13.78 2.44 20.48
CA ASN A 225 12.99 3.14 21.49
C ASN A 225 11.78 3.91 20.95
N LEU A 226 11.69 4.11 19.63
CA LEU A 226 10.57 4.81 19.01
C LEU A 226 9.25 4.02 19.17
N THR A 227 8.15 4.76 19.38
CA THR A 227 6.78 4.21 19.46
C THR A 227 5.87 4.85 18.41
N GLU A 228 4.74 4.20 18.13
CA GLU A 228 3.74 4.74 17.20
C GLU A 228 3.14 6.05 17.72
N GLU A 229 2.92 6.13 19.03
CA GLU A 229 2.45 7.34 19.73
C GLU A 229 3.45 8.48 19.60
N ARG A 230 4.75 8.17 19.68
CA ARG A 230 5.77 9.21 19.58
C ARG A 230 5.88 9.77 18.16
N ILE A 231 5.74 8.93 17.14
CA ILE A 231 5.65 9.41 15.74
C ILE A 231 4.42 10.33 15.59
N ASP A 232 3.29 9.99 16.22
CA ASP A 232 2.11 10.85 16.21
C ASP A 232 2.36 12.20 16.88
N GLU A 233 3.01 12.21 18.04
CA GLU A 233 3.40 13.45 18.72
C GLU A 233 4.33 14.32 17.86
N ILE A 234 5.28 13.72 17.15
CA ILE A 234 6.17 14.42 16.21
C ILE A 234 5.37 15.04 15.06
N VAL A 235 4.41 14.30 14.49
CA VAL A 235 3.55 14.80 13.41
C VAL A 235 2.63 15.93 13.91
N GLN A 236 2.08 15.81 15.13
CA GLN A 236 1.27 16.86 15.74
C GLN A 236 2.10 18.10 16.10
N TRP A 237 3.34 17.91 16.55
CA TRP A 237 4.29 18.98 16.78
C TRP A 237 4.59 19.74 15.48
N TYR A 238 4.87 19.02 14.40
CA TYR A 238 5.01 19.62 13.06
C TYR A 238 3.79 20.45 12.68
N LEU A 239 2.58 19.92 12.82
CA LEU A 239 1.35 20.65 12.46
C LEU A 239 1.18 21.93 13.29
N LYS A 240 1.47 21.87 14.59
CA LYS A 240 1.47 23.06 15.46
C LYS A 240 2.46 24.11 14.97
N ASP A 241 3.67 23.71 14.63
CA ASP A 241 4.70 24.62 14.15
C ASP A 241 4.39 25.16 12.76
N PHE A 242 3.84 24.33 11.88
CA PHE A 242 3.43 24.75 10.54
C PHE A 242 2.33 25.81 10.63
N LYS A 243 1.32 25.59 11.48
CA LYS A 243 0.25 26.58 11.75
C LYS A 243 0.79 27.86 12.37
N GLY A 244 1.82 27.74 13.21
CA GLY A 244 2.46 28.86 13.91
C GLY A 244 3.53 29.60 13.11
N GLY A 245 3.84 29.17 11.88
CA GLY A 245 4.92 29.76 11.08
C GLY A 245 6.32 29.48 11.63
N LYS A 246 6.51 28.39 12.36
CA LYS A 246 7.74 28.04 13.10
C LYS A 246 8.61 26.98 12.44
N LEU A 247 8.38 26.67 11.16
CA LEU A 247 9.13 25.62 10.46
C LEU A 247 10.65 25.83 10.54
N LYS A 248 11.11 27.03 10.16
CA LYS A 248 12.53 27.39 10.19
C LYS A 248 13.11 27.43 11.61
N GLU A 249 12.36 27.99 12.56
CA GLU A 249 12.78 28.10 13.98
C GLU A 249 13.08 26.73 14.57
N ASN A 250 12.24 25.74 14.26
CA ASN A 250 12.31 24.40 14.85
C ASN A 250 12.98 23.35 13.95
N GLY A 251 13.61 23.79 12.87
CA GLY A 251 14.43 22.93 12.00
C GLY A 251 13.65 21.95 11.13
N TRP A 252 12.40 22.28 10.78
CA TRP A 252 11.61 21.54 9.80
C TRP A 252 12.06 21.88 8.37
N PRO A 253 11.82 20.99 7.39
CA PRO A 253 12.01 21.33 5.98
C PRO A 253 11.15 22.54 5.60
N LEU A 254 11.67 23.40 4.72
CA LEU A 254 10.97 24.64 4.33
C LEU A 254 10.18 24.51 3.03
N MET A 255 10.49 23.50 2.23
CA MET A 255 9.81 23.20 0.97
C MET A 255 9.29 21.78 0.93
N VAL A 256 8.09 21.61 0.37
CA VAL A 256 7.41 20.31 0.24
C VAL A 256 7.36 19.62 1.60
N SER A 257 7.13 20.43 2.64
CA SER A 257 7.45 20.13 4.03
C SER A 257 6.53 19.05 4.58
N ALA A 258 5.21 19.22 4.44
CA ALA A 258 4.25 18.23 4.92
C ALA A 258 4.42 16.87 4.24
N TYR A 259 4.82 16.88 2.96
CA TYR A 259 5.12 15.65 2.24
C TYR A 259 6.37 14.97 2.79
N LYS A 260 7.48 15.70 2.96
CA LYS A 260 8.72 15.19 3.59
C LYS A 260 8.46 14.59 4.97
N VAL A 261 7.76 15.33 5.84
CA VAL A 261 7.36 14.86 7.18
C VAL A 261 6.50 13.60 7.09
N SER A 262 5.51 13.55 6.19
CA SER A 262 4.66 12.38 6.03
C SER A 262 5.44 11.13 5.59
N LYS A 263 6.46 11.29 4.74
CA LYS A 263 7.28 10.18 4.24
C LYS A 263 8.32 9.74 5.27
N ALA A 264 8.88 10.65 6.06
CA ALA A 264 9.75 10.31 7.19
C ALA A 264 8.98 9.54 8.28
N ALA A 265 7.77 9.99 8.63
CA ALA A 265 6.89 9.30 9.58
C ALA A 265 6.49 7.90 9.06
N LEU A 266 6.16 7.78 7.77
CA LEU A 266 5.87 6.49 7.14
C LEU A 266 7.08 5.54 7.16
N ASN A 267 8.28 6.07 6.93
CA ASN A 267 9.51 5.29 7.00
C ASN A 267 9.72 4.70 8.40
N ALA A 268 9.61 5.54 9.44
CA ALA A 268 9.72 5.12 10.83
C ALA A 268 8.64 4.09 11.21
N TYR A 269 7.38 4.35 10.86
CA TYR A 269 6.27 3.42 11.11
C TYR A 269 6.47 2.07 10.44
N THR A 270 6.98 2.04 9.20
CA THR A 270 7.22 0.77 8.49
C THR A 270 8.28 -0.08 9.21
N ARG A 271 9.33 0.55 9.75
CA ARG A 271 10.35 -0.13 10.55
C ARG A 271 9.77 -0.70 11.85
N LEU A 272 8.89 0.05 12.53
CA LEU A 272 8.18 -0.43 13.73
C LEU A 272 7.26 -1.61 13.41
N MET A 273 6.51 -1.53 12.31
CA MET A 273 5.61 -2.60 11.85
C MET A 273 6.40 -3.89 11.56
N ALA A 274 7.51 -3.79 10.84
CA ALA A 274 8.37 -4.93 10.54
C ALA A 274 8.91 -5.61 11.81
N ARG A 275 9.25 -4.81 12.84
CA ARG A 275 9.67 -5.33 14.15
C ARG A 275 8.53 -6.04 14.89
N LYS A 276 7.34 -5.44 14.90
CA LYS A 276 6.16 -5.92 15.64
C LYS A 276 5.55 -7.17 15.00
N PHE A 277 5.54 -7.25 13.66
CA PHE A 277 4.92 -8.33 12.91
C PHE A 277 5.96 -9.09 12.07
N GLN A 278 6.85 -9.81 12.74
CA GLN A 278 7.97 -10.54 12.10
C GLN A 278 7.56 -11.57 11.05
N TYR A 279 6.29 -12.00 11.04
CA TYR A 279 5.75 -12.91 10.01
C TYR A 279 5.38 -12.20 8.70
N ILE A 280 5.40 -10.85 8.68
CA ILE A 280 5.13 -10.01 7.51
C ILE A 280 6.43 -9.37 7.02
N LEU A 281 6.71 -9.45 5.72
CA LEU A 281 7.74 -8.58 5.13
C LEU A 281 7.11 -7.22 4.82
N ALA A 282 7.43 -6.23 5.66
CA ALA A 282 6.95 -4.86 5.54
C ALA A 282 8.09 -3.93 5.13
N ASN A 283 8.05 -3.39 3.92
CA ASN A 283 9.15 -2.62 3.36
C ASN A 283 8.69 -1.28 2.77
N VAL A 284 9.63 -0.34 2.73
CA VAL A 284 9.47 0.96 2.08
C VAL A 284 10.04 0.92 0.67
N VAL A 285 9.36 1.54 -0.28
CA VAL A 285 9.86 1.72 -1.64
C VAL A 285 9.75 3.18 -2.07
N HIS A 286 10.87 3.78 -2.47
CA HIS A 286 10.88 4.97 -3.30
C HIS A 286 10.89 4.56 -4.78
N PRO A 287 9.89 4.94 -5.57
CA PRO A 287 9.78 4.48 -6.96
C PRO A 287 10.60 5.31 -7.97
N GLY A 288 11.39 6.28 -7.52
CA GLY A 288 12.04 7.30 -8.36
C GLY A 288 11.15 8.50 -8.66
N TYR A 289 11.62 9.40 -9.52
CA TYR A 289 10.89 10.57 -9.99
C TYR A 289 10.08 10.26 -11.26
N VAL A 290 8.76 10.15 -11.10
CA VAL A 290 7.86 9.50 -12.08
C VAL A 290 6.96 10.51 -12.77
N ILE A 291 6.79 10.38 -14.09
CA ILE A 291 5.85 11.13 -14.92
C ILE A 291 4.41 10.74 -14.56
N THR A 292 3.76 11.56 -13.74
CA THR A 292 2.37 11.34 -13.30
C THR A 292 1.66 12.67 -13.10
N HIS A 293 0.34 12.63 -12.86
CA HIS A 293 -0.40 13.82 -12.45
C HIS A 293 0.12 14.44 -11.14
N MET A 294 0.66 13.66 -10.21
CA MET A 294 1.20 14.21 -8.95
C MET A 294 2.40 15.13 -9.22
N THR A 295 3.16 14.80 -10.27
CA THR A 295 4.34 15.53 -10.70
C THR A 295 4.07 16.41 -11.92
N PHE A 296 2.81 16.67 -12.29
CA PHE A 296 2.46 17.50 -13.46
C PHE A 296 3.09 17.01 -14.77
N ASN A 297 3.19 15.68 -14.90
CA ASN A 297 3.83 14.98 -16.01
C ASN A 297 5.31 15.36 -16.19
N THR A 298 5.97 15.73 -15.10
CA THR A 298 7.43 15.83 -15.01
C THR A 298 7.99 14.57 -14.36
N GLY A 299 9.25 14.23 -14.66
CA GLY A 299 9.89 13.03 -14.17
C GLY A 299 10.82 12.43 -15.20
N ILE A 300 11.57 11.42 -14.77
CA ILE A 300 12.52 10.69 -15.61
C ILE A 300 12.09 9.24 -15.86
N LEU A 301 11.09 8.75 -15.11
CA LEU A 301 10.53 7.41 -15.27
C LEU A 301 9.07 7.47 -15.70
N THR A 302 8.67 6.52 -16.53
CA THR A 302 7.25 6.22 -16.75
C THR A 302 6.64 5.55 -15.51
N ALA A 303 5.30 5.61 -15.39
CA ALA A 303 4.60 4.87 -14.33
C ALA A 303 4.84 3.35 -14.41
N GLU A 304 5.04 2.82 -15.61
CA GLU A 304 5.33 1.40 -15.84
C GLU A 304 6.70 1.01 -15.27
N GLU A 305 7.73 1.80 -15.56
CA GLU A 305 9.08 1.57 -15.03
C GLU A 305 9.11 1.70 -13.51
N ALA A 306 8.46 2.75 -12.99
CA ALA A 306 8.40 3.02 -11.56
C ALA A 306 7.64 1.95 -10.77
N ALA A 307 6.64 1.30 -11.35
CA ALA A 307 5.88 0.24 -10.69
C ALA A 307 6.68 -1.06 -10.51
N LYS A 308 7.82 -1.24 -11.20
CA LYS A 308 8.64 -2.45 -11.07
C LYS A 308 9.17 -2.64 -9.64
N SER A 309 9.55 -1.57 -8.96
CA SER A 309 10.11 -1.63 -7.61
C SER A 309 9.12 -2.04 -6.53
N PRO A 310 7.91 -1.45 -6.41
CA PRO A 310 6.92 -1.94 -5.47
C PRO A 310 6.42 -3.34 -5.81
N VAL A 311 6.37 -3.71 -7.11
CA VAL A 311 6.06 -5.09 -7.52
C VAL A 311 7.15 -6.06 -7.06
N MET A 312 8.43 -5.70 -7.20
CA MET A 312 9.55 -6.49 -6.66
C MET A 312 9.41 -6.68 -5.15
N ALA A 313 9.19 -5.61 -4.39
CA ALA A 313 9.01 -5.69 -2.94
C ALA A 313 7.80 -6.56 -2.55
N ALA A 314 6.71 -6.50 -3.31
CA ALA A 314 5.51 -7.32 -3.13
C ALA A 314 5.71 -8.80 -3.45
N LEU A 315 6.76 -9.14 -4.20
CA LEU A 315 7.08 -10.49 -4.66
C LEU A 315 8.36 -11.06 -4.02
N LEU A 316 8.93 -10.37 -3.02
CA LEU A 316 10.10 -10.86 -2.30
C LEU A 316 9.87 -12.30 -1.78
N PRO A 317 10.89 -13.17 -1.82
CA PRO A 317 10.82 -14.50 -1.24
C PRO A 317 10.66 -14.43 0.28
N ASN A 318 10.31 -15.55 0.94
CA ASN A 318 10.00 -15.57 2.38
C ASN A 318 11.20 -15.26 3.29
N ASP A 319 12.40 -15.50 2.80
CA ASP A 319 13.67 -15.14 3.42
C ASP A 319 14.16 -13.73 3.01
N GLY A 320 13.32 -12.98 2.30
CA GLY A 320 13.58 -11.60 1.91
C GLY A 320 13.62 -10.64 3.11
N PRO A 321 14.12 -9.41 2.90
CA PRO A 321 14.24 -8.43 3.98
C PRO A 321 12.86 -7.92 4.44
N SER A 322 12.80 -7.51 5.70
CA SER A 322 11.67 -6.77 6.31
C SER A 322 12.22 -5.55 7.03
N GLY A 323 11.46 -4.45 7.05
CA GLY A 323 11.88 -3.17 7.62
C GLY A 323 12.96 -2.47 6.78
N ALA A 324 13.10 -2.83 5.51
CA ALA A 324 14.09 -2.26 4.60
C ALA A 324 13.52 -1.09 3.78
N TYR A 325 14.44 -0.28 3.26
CA TYR A 325 14.17 0.77 2.30
C TYR A 325 14.72 0.36 0.93
N PHE A 326 13.92 0.52 -0.11
CA PHE A 326 14.35 0.33 -1.49
C PHE A 326 14.31 1.65 -2.25
N ASP A 327 15.43 2.02 -2.86
CA ASP A 327 15.51 3.05 -3.88
C ASP A 327 15.39 2.41 -5.25
N LYS A 328 14.21 2.55 -5.86
CA LYS A 328 13.81 1.78 -7.04
C LYS A 328 14.02 0.29 -6.77
N MET A 329 14.84 -0.39 -7.57
CA MET A 329 15.04 -1.84 -7.48
C MET A 329 16.10 -2.24 -6.46
N GLU A 330 16.82 -1.29 -5.87
CA GLU A 330 17.99 -1.55 -5.02
C GLU A 330 17.67 -1.28 -3.56
N MET A 331 18.17 -2.14 -2.67
CA MET A 331 18.09 -1.89 -1.23
C MET A 331 19.08 -0.78 -0.87
N ALA A 332 18.62 0.19 -0.06
CA ALA A 332 19.40 1.36 0.33
C ALA A 332 19.20 1.67 1.82
N PRO A 333 20.11 2.43 2.46
CA PRO A 333 19.87 2.91 3.82
C PRO A 333 18.70 3.92 3.83
N PHE A 334 18.05 4.06 4.98
CA PHE A 334 16.99 5.05 5.19
C PHE A 334 17.48 6.50 5.13
N THR A 335 18.76 6.73 5.46
CA THR A 335 19.40 8.04 5.44
C THR A 335 20.70 7.98 4.67
N LEU A 336 20.90 8.96 3.78
CA LEU A 336 22.14 9.20 3.05
C LEU A 336 22.68 10.59 3.40
N THR A 337 23.98 10.82 3.19
CA THR A 337 24.58 12.17 3.33
C THR A 337 24.03 13.14 2.29
N GLU A 338 23.77 12.63 1.07
CA GLU A 338 23.04 13.31 0.00
C GLU A 338 22.19 12.27 -0.72
N ARG A 339 20.93 12.58 -1.02
CA ARG A 339 20.05 11.71 -1.82
C ARG A 339 19.57 12.44 -3.07
N PRO A 340 20.00 12.02 -4.27
CA PRO A 340 19.44 12.58 -5.51
C PRO A 340 17.96 12.22 -5.63
N ILE A 341 17.19 13.14 -6.21
CA ILE A 341 15.74 13.03 -6.44
C ILE A 341 15.41 12.13 -7.62
#